data_AF-A0A3C1SR68-F1
#
_entry.id   AF-A0A3C1SR68-F1
#
_cell.length_a   1.000
_cell.length_b   1.000
_cell.length_c   1.000
_cell.angle_alpha   90.00
_cell.angle_beta   90.00
_cell.angle_gamma   90.00
#
_symmetry.space_group_name_H-M   'P 1'
#
loop_
_entity.id
_entity.type
_entity.pdbx_description
1 polymer ?
#
loop_
_entity_poly.entity_id
_entity_poly.type
_entity_poly.pdbx_seq_one_letter_code
_entity_poly.pdbx_strand_id
1 'polypeptide(L)'
;ACHDDLSAADLVGRHLLQGGATVWCDGPLTRAVREGGICYLDEVVEARKDTTVVLHPLADDRRVLPIERTGEVLHAPPSFMLVVSYNPGYQNLLKTLKPSTRQRFIALRFDFPTPERERAIVIGETGCDAATVARLVQLAGAFRALKEHDLDEVPSTRLLVYAAQLIEGGMDNITACRVALVEALTDDEATAAALMDVVNASFG
;
A
#
# COMPACT_ATOMS: atom_id res chain seq x y z
N ALA A 1 4.29 0.45 7.34
CA ALA A 1 4.57 1.18 6.09
C ALA A 1 5.86 1.95 6.25
N CYS A 2 6.63 2.06 5.18
CA CYS A 2 7.78 2.94 5.12
C CYS A 2 7.33 4.41 5.06
N HIS A 3 8.16 5.31 5.58
CA HIS A 3 7.93 6.76 5.55
C HIS A 3 9.28 7.48 5.58
N ASP A 4 9.29 8.78 5.27
CA ASP A 4 10.54 9.56 5.09
C ASP A 4 11.40 9.66 6.36
N ASP A 5 10.83 9.43 7.55
CA ASP A 5 11.58 9.39 8.82
C ASP A 5 12.11 8.00 9.19
N LEU A 6 11.79 6.97 8.41
CA LEU A 6 12.28 5.63 8.65
C LEU A 6 13.77 5.53 8.35
N SER A 7 14.56 5.27 9.39
CA SER A 7 16.00 5.09 9.29
C SER A 7 16.39 3.62 9.16
N ALA A 8 17.62 3.37 8.69
CA ALA A 8 18.24 2.05 8.71
C ALA A 8 18.23 1.42 10.13
N ALA A 9 18.41 2.24 11.17
CA ALA A 9 18.40 1.76 12.55
C ALA A 9 17.02 1.29 13.01
N ASP A 10 15.94 1.81 12.44
CA ASP A 10 14.59 1.37 12.78
C ASP A 10 14.26 0.01 12.15
N LEU A 11 14.85 -0.31 10.99
CA LEU A 11 14.72 -1.64 10.36
C LEU A 11 15.65 -2.68 11.01
N VAL A 12 16.91 -2.32 11.23
CA VAL A 12 17.96 -3.24 11.70
C VAL A 12 17.94 -3.40 13.22
N GLY A 13 17.73 -2.31 13.95
CA GLY A 13 17.79 -2.32 15.40
C GLY A 13 18.67 -1.22 15.96
N ARG A 14 18.52 -1.02 17.27
CA ARG A 14 19.18 0.06 18.00
C ARG A 14 19.45 -0.34 19.43
N HIS A 15 20.45 0.30 20.03
CA HIS A 15 20.67 0.23 21.46
C HIS A 15 19.64 1.09 22.21
N LEU A 16 19.03 0.52 23.24
CA LEU A 16 18.08 1.18 24.15
C LEU A 16 18.66 1.18 25.57
N LEU A 17 18.28 2.19 26.36
CA LEU A 17 18.59 2.22 27.79
C LEU A 17 17.47 1.50 28.54
N GLN A 18 17.81 0.41 29.21
CA GLN A 18 16.88 -0.35 30.04
C GLN A 18 17.52 -0.58 31.42
N GLY A 19 16.91 -0.04 32.47
CA GLY A 19 17.39 -0.22 33.85
C GLY A 19 18.81 0.30 34.09
N GLY A 20 19.24 1.34 33.37
CA GLY A 20 20.60 1.89 33.47
C GLY A 20 21.67 1.16 32.65
N ALA A 21 21.30 0.11 31.92
CA ALA A 21 22.18 -0.61 30.99
C ALA A 21 21.81 -0.32 29.54
N THR A 22 22.81 -0.32 28.66
CA THR A 22 22.63 -0.24 27.21
C THR A 22 22.41 -1.65 26.67
N VAL A 23 21.21 -1.92 26.15
CA VAL A 23 20.84 -3.23 25.59
C VAL A 23 20.54 -3.11 24.10
N TRP A 24 20.94 -4.10 23.32
CA TRP A 24 20.59 -4.17 21.90
C TRP A 24 19.14 -4.62 21.74
N CYS A 25 18.40 -3.95 20.85
CA CYS A 25 17.04 -4.30 20.48
C CYS A 25 16.94 -4.46 18.96
N ASP A 26 16.62 -5.68 18.52
CA ASP A 26 16.48 -6.00 17.10
C ASP A 26 15.31 -5.24 16.47
N GLY A 27 15.55 -4.70 15.28
CA GLY A 27 14.49 -4.16 14.43
C GLY A 27 13.67 -5.27 13.75
N PRO A 28 12.56 -4.91 13.09
CA PRO A 28 11.69 -5.88 12.41
C PRO A 28 12.39 -6.67 11.31
N LEU A 29 13.34 -6.06 10.58
CA LEU A 29 14.11 -6.77 9.55
C LEU A 29 15.03 -7.81 10.17
N THR A 30 15.75 -7.43 11.24
CA THR A 30 16.65 -8.34 11.95
C THR A 30 15.92 -9.51 12.57
N ARG A 31 14.77 -9.27 13.22
CA ARG A 31 13.92 -10.35 13.74
C ARG A 31 13.46 -11.30 12.64
N ALA A 32 12.98 -10.77 11.52
CA ALA A 32 12.56 -11.59 10.39
C ALA A 32 13.70 -12.46 9.83
N VAL A 33 14.93 -11.92 9.77
CA VAL A 33 16.12 -12.67 9.36
C VAL A 33 16.46 -13.76 10.38
N ARG A 34 16.48 -13.46 11.68
CA ARG A 34 16.80 -14.47 12.72
C ARG A 34 15.78 -15.59 12.81
N GLU A 35 14.49 -15.25 12.75
CA GLU A 35 13.38 -16.18 12.93
C GLU A 35 13.00 -16.89 11.62
N GLY A 36 13.51 -16.40 10.48
CA GLY A 36 13.23 -16.96 9.17
C GLY A 36 11.79 -16.73 8.71
N GLY A 37 11.31 -15.49 8.86
CA GLY A 37 9.97 -15.06 8.46
C GLY A 37 9.92 -14.25 7.17
N ILE A 38 8.73 -13.76 6.84
CA ILE A 38 8.53 -12.82 5.73
C ILE A 38 8.67 -11.39 6.25
N CYS A 39 9.61 -10.63 5.70
CA CYS A 39 9.70 -9.19 5.91
C CYS A 39 9.00 -8.47 4.76
N TYR A 40 7.83 -7.88 5.03
CA TYR A 40 7.08 -7.08 4.07
C TYR A 40 7.31 -5.59 4.31
N LEU A 41 7.98 -4.92 3.37
CA LEU A 41 8.21 -3.48 3.38
C LEU A 41 7.21 -2.80 2.45
N ASP A 42 6.14 -2.30 3.06
CA ASP A 42 5.07 -1.59 2.39
C ASP A 42 5.51 -0.16 2.03
N GLU A 43 5.27 0.26 0.78
CA GLU A 43 5.63 1.59 0.25
C GLU A 43 7.13 1.92 0.35
N VAL A 44 7.99 0.98 -0.06
CA VAL A 44 9.46 1.08 0.11
C VAL A 44 10.09 2.34 -0.53
N VAL A 45 9.41 2.97 -1.48
CA VAL A 45 9.86 4.23 -2.13
C VAL A 45 9.79 5.44 -1.21
N GLU A 46 8.96 5.38 -0.16
CA GLU A 46 8.87 6.43 0.87
C GLU A 46 9.97 6.29 1.92
N ALA A 47 10.68 5.17 1.97
CA ALA A 47 11.84 5.06 2.85
C ALA A 47 13.00 5.92 2.35
N ARG A 48 13.81 6.44 3.28
CA ARG A 48 15.06 7.11 2.92
C ARG A 48 15.98 6.21 2.09
N LYS A 49 16.75 6.83 1.20
CA LYS A 49 17.62 6.11 0.26
C LYS A 49 18.65 5.23 0.97
N ASP A 50 19.25 5.71 2.04
CA ASP A 50 20.18 4.97 2.90
C ASP A 50 19.51 3.74 3.55
N THR A 51 18.25 3.87 3.98
CA THR A 51 17.44 2.75 4.51
C THR A 51 17.25 1.64 3.46
N THR A 52 17.00 1.99 2.19
CA THR A 52 16.83 0.97 1.13
C THR A 52 18.12 0.23 0.75
N VAL A 53 19.30 0.82 1.01
CA VAL A 53 20.60 0.20 0.69
C VAL A 53 20.89 -0.98 1.62
N VAL A 54 20.39 -0.94 2.85
CA VAL A 54 20.50 -2.05 3.83
C VAL A 54 19.87 -3.35 3.30
N LEU A 55 18.92 -3.24 2.38
CA LEU A 55 18.24 -4.40 1.80
C LEU A 55 19.08 -5.12 0.73
N HIS A 56 20.09 -4.46 0.15
CA HIS A 56 20.82 -5.00 -1.01
C HIS A 56 21.53 -6.33 -0.71
N PRO A 57 22.24 -6.48 0.43
CA PRO A 57 22.89 -7.75 0.77
C PRO A 57 21.92 -8.89 1.09
N LEU A 58 20.68 -8.57 1.46
CA LEU A 58 19.61 -9.56 1.68
C LEU A 58 18.93 -9.99 0.38
N ALA A 59 18.90 -9.11 -0.62
CA ALA A 59 18.27 -9.33 -1.92
C ALA A 59 19.25 -9.86 -3.00
N ASP A 60 20.53 -10.03 -2.67
CA ASP A 60 21.52 -10.68 -3.54
C ASP A 60 21.89 -12.09 -3.04
N ASP A 61 22.74 -12.79 -3.80
CA ASP A 61 23.10 -14.20 -3.53
C ASP A 61 23.76 -14.42 -2.16
N ARG A 62 24.29 -13.37 -1.52
CA ARG A 62 24.92 -13.49 -0.20
C ARG A 62 23.89 -13.74 0.90
N ARG A 63 22.68 -13.19 0.75
CA ARG A 63 21.58 -13.28 1.73
C ARG A 63 22.05 -13.00 3.17
N VAL A 64 22.76 -11.88 3.37
CA VAL A 64 23.27 -11.48 4.69
C VAL A 64 22.70 -10.15 5.16
N LEU A 65 22.62 -9.96 6.48
CA LEU A 65 22.32 -8.67 7.10
C LEU A 65 23.47 -8.28 8.06
N PRO A 66 24.38 -7.38 7.63
CA PRO A 66 25.38 -6.80 8.52
C PRO A 66 24.74 -5.85 9.52
N ILE A 67 25.07 -6.03 10.81
CA ILE A 67 24.64 -5.16 11.91
C ILE A 67 25.88 -4.46 12.46
N GLU A 68 26.25 -3.33 11.84
CA GLU A 68 27.48 -2.59 12.18
C GLU A 68 27.57 -2.23 13.67
N ARG A 69 26.43 -1.94 14.31
CA ARG A 69 26.37 -1.53 15.72
C ARG A 69 26.68 -2.64 16.71
N THR A 70 26.49 -3.91 16.34
CA THR A 70 26.83 -5.08 17.17
C THR A 70 28.05 -5.82 16.65
N GLY A 71 28.49 -5.53 15.41
CA GLY A 71 29.54 -6.27 14.70
C GLY A 71 29.08 -7.63 14.17
N GLU A 72 27.79 -7.93 14.28
CA GLU A 72 27.22 -9.20 13.83
C GLU A 72 26.94 -9.19 12.33
N VAL A 73 27.09 -10.35 11.69
CA VAL A 73 26.63 -10.58 10.32
C VAL A 73 25.67 -11.75 10.36
N LEU A 74 24.38 -11.45 10.13
CA LEU A 74 23.36 -12.48 10.09
C LEU A 74 23.30 -13.11 8.71
N HIS A 75 23.21 -14.43 8.67
CA HIS A 75 22.91 -15.17 7.45
C HIS A 75 21.41 -15.47 7.42
N ALA A 76 20.72 -15.01 6.39
CA ALA A 76 19.29 -15.25 6.27
C ALA A 76 19.01 -16.73 5.99
N PRO A 77 18.17 -17.39 6.80
CA PRO A 77 17.86 -18.80 6.62
C PRO A 77 17.04 -19.01 5.34
N PRO A 78 16.98 -20.24 4.80
CA PRO A 78 16.20 -20.52 3.59
C PRO A 78 14.73 -20.09 3.66
N SER A 79 14.13 -20.10 4.86
CA SER A 79 12.74 -19.70 5.10
C SER A 79 12.51 -18.18 5.09
N PHE A 80 13.56 -17.36 5.22
CA PHE A 80 13.42 -15.91 5.13
C PHE A 80 13.01 -15.46 3.72
N MET A 81 12.05 -14.55 3.65
CA MET A 81 11.61 -13.92 2.40
C MET A 81 11.51 -12.40 2.56
N LEU A 82 12.09 -11.67 1.62
CA LEU A 82 11.94 -10.22 1.51
C LEU A 82 10.88 -9.89 0.46
N VAL A 83 9.85 -9.15 0.85
CA VAL A 83 8.78 -8.67 -0.03
C VAL A 83 8.68 -7.16 0.10
N VAL A 84 8.56 -6.46 -1.02
CA VAL A 84 8.42 -4.99 -1.06
C VAL A 84 7.24 -4.61 -1.92
N SER A 85 6.54 -3.53 -1.57
CA SER A 85 5.49 -2.92 -2.40
C SER A 85 5.80 -1.45 -2.67
N TYR A 86 5.29 -0.93 -3.78
CA TYR A 86 5.25 0.51 -4.06
C TYR A 86 4.22 0.79 -5.17
N ASN A 87 3.67 2.00 -5.19
CA ASN A 87 2.73 2.44 -6.21
C ASN A 87 3.47 3.23 -7.31
N PRO A 88 3.62 2.69 -8.54
CA PRO A 88 4.32 3.39 -9.61
C PRO A 88 3.54 4.63 -10.05
N GLY A 89 4.21 5.78 -10.11
CA GLY A 89 3.63 7.03 -10.61
C GLY A 89 2.72 7.76 -9.63
N TYR A 90 2.58 7.27 -8.39
CA TYR A 90 1.62 7.83 -7.43
C TYR A 90 2.12 9.13 -6.77
N GLN A 91 3.42 9.37 -6.64
CA GLN A 91 3.94 10.64 -6.14
C GLN A 91 5.35 10.90 -6.66
N ASN A 92 5.64 12.17 -6.98
CA ASN A 92 6.96 12.73 -7.33
C ASN A 92 7.82 11.87 -8.28
N LEU A 93 8.07 12.35 -9.50
CA LEU A 93 9.08 11.81 -10.44
C LEU A 93 10.45 11.47 -9.77
N LEU A 94 10.73 12.08 -8.62
CA LEU A 94 11.94 11.95 -7.82
C LEU A 94 11.97 10.74 -6.85
N LYS A 95 10.82 10.13 -6.50
CA LYS A 95 10.71 8.99 -5.57
C LYS A 95 10.43 7.67 -6.30
N THR A 96 11.35 7.26 -7.17
CA THR A 96 11.30 5.98 -7.86
C THR A 96 12.37 5.01 -7.36
N LEU A 97 12.07 3.70 -7.39
CA LEU A 97 13.10 2.69 -7.13
C LEU A 97 14.18 2.73 -8.21
N LYS A 98 15.44 2.86 -7.78
CA LYS A 98 16.60 2.79 -8.69
C LYS A 98 16.59 1.47 -9.47
N PRO A 99 17.01 1.47 -10.76
CA PRO A 99 17.11 0.25 -11.55
C PRO A 99 17.90 -0.86 -10.87
N SER A 100 18.99 -0.51 -10.18
CA SER A 100 19.80 -1.48 -9.43
C SER A 100 19.03 -2.17 -8.31
N THR A 101 18.14 -1.47 -7.60
CA THR A 101 17.28 -2.09 -6.59
C THR A 101 16.26 -3.00 -7.25
N ARG A 102 15.58 -2.54 -8.31
CA ARG A 102 14.56 -3.33 -9.03
C ARG A 102 15.11 -4.63 -9.61
N GLN A 103 16.34 -4.61 -10.12
CA GLN A 103 17.01 -5.80 -10.70
C GLN A 103 17.36 -6.90 -9.67
N ARG A 104 17.10 -6.67 -8.38
CA ARG A 104 17.25 -7.66 -7.30
C ARG A 104 15.94 -8.34 -6.90
N PHE A 105 14.82 -7.98 -7.52
CA PHE A 105 13.50 -8.52 -7.19
C PHE A 105 12.85 -9.19 -8.39
N ILE A 106 12.08 -10.23 -8.10
CA ILE A 106 11.03 -10.72 -9.00
C ILE A 106 9.82 -9.80 -8.78
N ALA A 107 9.26 -9.28 -9.87
CA ALA A 107 8.19 -8.29 -9.81
C ALA A 107 6.84 -8.88 -10.24
N LEU A 108 5.79 -8.57 -9.47
CA LEU A 108 4.40 -8.78 -9.85
C LEU A 108 3.75 -7.41 -10.00
N ARG A 109 3.00 -7.22 -11.09
CA ARG A 109 2.21 -6.01 -11.31
C ARG A 109 0.76 -6.30 -10.94
N PHE A 110 0.21 -5.45 -10.08
CA PHE A 110 -1.19 -5.48 -9.70
C PHE A 110 -1.91 -4.32 -10.40
N ASP A 111 -3.17 -4.58 -10.72
CA ASP A 111 -4.13 -3.60 -11.22
C ASP A 111 -5.47 -3.88 -10.55
N PHE A 112 -6.47 -3.03 -10.81
CA PHE A 112 -7.82 -3.28 -10.33
C PHE A 112 -8.34 -4.64 -10.88
N PRO A 113 -9.09 -5.41 -10.07
CA PRO A 113 -9.64 -6.68 -10.53
C PRO A 113 -10.63 -6.50 -11.68
N THR A 114 -10.95 -7.58 -12.39
CA THR A 114 -12.08 -7.54 -13.34
C THR A 114 -13.38 -7.23 -12.61
N PRO A 115 -14.39 -6.62 -13.26
CA PRO A 115 -15.66 -6.28 -12.61
C PRO A 115 -16.32 -7.47 -11.88
N GLU A 116 -16.22 -8.68 -12.43
CA GLU A 116 -16.72 -9.91 -11.78
C GLU A 116 -15.99 -10.19 -10.46
N ARG A 117 -14.65 -10.10 -10.48
CA ARG A 117 -13.80 -10.37 -9.32
C ARG A 117 -13.95 -9.27 -8.26
N GLU A 118 -14.01 -8.01 -8.68
CA GLU A 118 -14.16 -6.87 -7.78
C GLU A 118 -15.51 -6.89 -7.06
N ARG A 119 -16.60 -7.24 -7.77
CA ARG A 119 -17.91 -7.47 -7.15
C ARG A 119 -17.85 -8.55 -6.09
N ALA A 120 -17.22 -9.69 -6.39
CA ALA A 120 -17.08 -10.79 -5.43
C ALA A 120 -16.28 -10.39 -4.19
N ILE A 121 -15.22 -9.58 -4.36
CA ILE A 121 -14.43 -9.04 -3.25
C ILE A 121 -15.31 -8.13 -2.38
N VAL A 122 -15.97 -7.13 -2.97
CA VAL A 122 -16.76 -6.16 -2.20
C VAL A 122 -17.93 -6.84 -1.48
N ILE A 123 -18.64 -7.78 -2.13
CA ILE A 123 -19.68 -8.58 -1.46
C ILE A 123 -19.10 -9.37 -0.28
N GLY A 124 -17.96 -10.04 -0.48
CA GLY A 124 -17.32 -10.84 0.56
C GLY A 124 -16.84 -10.04 1.77
N GLU A 125 -16.32 -8.83 1.55
CA GLU A 125 -15.79 -7.95 2.59
C GLU A 125 -16.89 -7.19 3.35
N THR A 126 -18.07 -7.00 2.76
CA THR A 126 -19.09 -6.08 3.30
C THR A 126 -20.43 -6.72 3.60
N GLY A 127 -20.77 -7.84 2.94
CA GLY A 127 -22.11 -8.42 3.00
C GLY A 127 -23.18 -7.65 2.20
N CYS A 128 -22.81 -6.53 1.57
CA CYS A 128 -23.72 -5.69 0.80
C CYS A 128 -24.33 -6.45 -0.39
N ASP A 129 -25.58 -6.12 -0.73
CA ASP A 129 -26.32 -6.83 -1.77
C ASP A 129 -25.67 -6.71 -3.16
N ALA A 130 -25.82 -7.77 -3.96
CA ALA A 130 -25.13 -7.88 -5.25
C ALA A 130 -25.53 -6.79 -6.26
N ALA A 131 -26.75 -6.26 -6.19
CA ALA A 131 -27.22 -5.22 -7.12
C ALA A 131 -26.57 -3.88 -6.80
N THR A 132 -26.48 -3.52 -5.51
CA THR A 132 -25.77 -2.33 -5.06
C THR A 132 -24.28 -2.41 -5.38
N VAL A 133 -23.63 -3.53 -5.07
CA VAL A 133 -22.20 -3.72 -5.39
C VAL A 133 -21.94 -3.66 -6.90
N ALA A 134 -22.84 -4.20 -7.73
CA ALA A 134 -22.70 -4.09 -9.18
C ALA A 134 -22.72 -2.62 -9.66
N ARG A 135 -23.59 -1.78 -9.09
CA ARG A 135 -23.62 -0.34 -9.39
C ARG A 135 -22.35 0.38 -8.90
N LEU A 136 -21.85 0.05 -7.70
CA LEU A 136 -20.60 0.63 -7.19
C LEU A 136 -19.39 0.29 -8.07
N VAL A 137 -19.28 -0.96 -8.53
CA VAL A 137 -18.19 -1.38 -9.42
C VAL A 137 -18.31 -0.73 -10.80
N GLN A 138 -19.53 -0.58 -11.32
CA GLN A 138 -19.77 0.15 -12.58
C GLN A 138 -19.38 1.63 -12.45
N LEU A 139 -19.78 2.29 -11.36
CA LEU A 139 -19.42 3.67 -11.04
C LEU A 139 -17.90 3.84 -10.93
N ALA A 140 -17.22 2.93 -10.23
CA ALA A 140 -15.77 2.95 -10.14
C ALA A 140 -15.09 2.78 -11.51
N GLY A 141 -15.64 1.91 -12.37
CA GLY A 141 -15.19 1.77 -13.75
C GLY A 141 -15.31 3.07 -14.54
N ALA A 142 -16.43 3.80 -14.39
CA ALA A 142 -16.62 5.10 -15.01
C ALA A 142 -15.59 6.12 -14.50
N PHE A 143 -15.35 6.20 -13.19
CA PHE A 143 -14.33 7.10 -12.63
C PHE A 143 -12.92 6.75 -13.10
N ARG A 144 -12.58 5.46 -13.16
CA ARG A 144 -11.26 5.01 -13.64
C ARG A 144 -11.02 5.33 -15.11
N ALA A 145 -12.07 5.36 -15.93
CA ALA A 145 -11.98 5.78 -17.33
C ALA A 145 -11.74 7.30 -17.48
N LEU A 146 -12.12 8.10 -16.48
CA LEU A 146 -11.87 9.55 -16.46
C LEU A 146 -10.42 9.93 -16.11
N LYS A 147 -9.54 8.96 -15.77
CA LYS A 147 -8.13 9.22 -15.47
C LYS A 147 -7.39 9.95 -16.58
N GLU A 148 -7.79 9.73 -17.83
CA GLU A 148 -7.19 10.40 -19.00
C GLU A 148 -7.67 11.86 -19.18
N HIS A 149 -8.61 12.30 -18.35
CA HIS A 149 -9.32 13.58 -18.42
C HIS A 149 -9.30 14.32 -17.07
N ASP A 150 -8.11 14.46 -16.47
CA ASP A 150 -7.84 15.32 -15.30
C ASP A 150 -8.25 14.79 -13.90
N LEU A 151 -8.47 13.47 -13.73
CA LEU A 151 -8.45 12.88 -12.38
C LEU A 151 -7.02 12.46 -11.99
N ASP A 152 -6.47 13.14 -10.98
CA ASP A 152 -5.17 12.79 -10.37
C ASP A 152 -5.20 11.38 -9.76
N GLU A 153 -6.31 11.02 -9.12
CA GLU A 153 -6.52 9.74 -8.47
C GLU A 153 -7.80 9.06 -8.95
N VAL A 154 -7.86 7.74 -8.85
CA VAL A 154 -9.05 6.95 -9.25
C VAL A 154 -9.48 6.07 -8.09
N PRO A 155 -10.78 5.71 -7.97
CA PRO A 155 -11.25 4.97 -6.83
C PRO A 155 -10.61 3.60 -6.74
N SER A 156 -9.90 3.36 -5.64
CA SER A 156 -9.40 2.03 -5.30
C SER A 156 -10.53 1.12 -4.83
N THR A 157 -10.34 -0.20 -4.95
CA THR A 157 -11.29 -1.19 -4.40
C THR A 157 -11.58 -0.97 -2.90
N ARG A 158 -10.64 -0.39 -2.15
CA ARG A 158 -10.84 -0.01 -0.74
C ARG A 158 -11.97 1.02 -0.58
N LEU A 159 -12.03 2.02 -1.46
CA LEU A 159 -13.09 3.05 -1.40
C LEU A 159 -14.46 2.45 -1.73
N LEU A 160 -14.52 1.46 -2.62
CA LEU A 160 -15.75 0.71 -2.91
C LEU A 160 -16.21 -0.09 -1.69
N VAL A 161 -15.28 -0.71 -0.96
CA VAL A 161 -15.57 -1.40 0.31
C VAL A 161 -16.15 -0.42 1.33
N TYR A 162 -15.58 0.78 1.48
CA TYR A 162 -16.12 1.80 2.37
C TYR A 162 -17.52 2.26 1.96
N ALA A 163 -17.75 2.55 0.68
CA ALA A 163 -19.07 2.92 0.18
C ALA A 163 -20.11 1.82 0.44
N ALA A 164 -19.77 0.56 0.16
CA ALA A 164 -20.65 -0.58 0.41
C ALA A 164 -20.93 -0.80 1.91
N GLN A 165 -19.93 -0.64 2.78
CA GLN A 165 -20.14 -0.72 4.24
C GLN A 165 -21.08 0.37 4.76
N LEU A 166 -20.97 1.59 4.24
CA LEU A 166 -21.88 2.68 4.63
C LEU A 166 -23.32 2.39 4.19
N ILE A 167 -23.50 1.90 2.95
CA ILE A 167 -24.82 1.56 2.43
C ILE A 167 -25.43 0.39 3.20
N GLU A 168 -24.65 -0.66 3.47
CA GLU A 168 -25.09 -1.79 4.30
C GLU A 168 -25.45 -1.34 5.72
N GLY A 169 -24.75 -0.33 6.25
CA GLY A 169 -25.06 0.34 7.51
C GLY A 169 -26.33 1.22 7.49
N GLY A 170 -27.01 1.33 6.35
CA GLY A 170 -28.25 2.09 6.18
C GLY A 170 -28.08 3.53 5.70
N MET A 171 -26.88 3.95 5.29
CA MET A 171 -26.68 5.24 4.64
C MET A 171 -27.28 5.24 3.23
N ASP A 172 -27.85 6.36 2.79
CA ASP A 172 -28.33 6.46 1.43
C ASP A 172 -27.19 6.36 0.40
N ASN A 173 -27.48 5.77 -0.76
CA ASN A 173 -26.48 5.44 -1.77
C ASN A 173 -25.68 6.66 -2.25
N ILE A 174 -26.35 7.81 -2.41
CA ILE A 174 -25.75 9.03 -2.96
C ILE A 174 -24.79 9.64 -1.95
N THR A 175 -25.22 9.78 -0.69
CA THR A 175 -24.37 10.28 0.40
C THR A 175 -23.19 9.35 0.64
N ALA A 176 -23.41 8.03 0.64
CA ALA A 176 -22.33 7.05 0.81
C ALA A 176 -21.28 7.17 -0.30
N CYS A 177 -21.70 7.28 -1.56
CA CYS A 177 -20.80 7.50 -2.68
C CYS A 177 -20.07 8.85 -2.59
N ARG A 178 -20.76 9.92 -2.17
CA ARG A 178 -20.15 11.23 -1.99
C ARG A 178 -19.00 11.17 -1.00
N VAL A 179 -19.26 10.69 0.22
CA VAL A 179 -18.27 10.73 1.32
C VAL A 179 -17.15 9.71 1.15
N ALA A 180 -17.42 8.54 0.56
CA ALA A 180 -16.43 7.47 0.44
C ALA A 180 -15.66 7.51 -0.88
N LEU A 181 -16.25 8.05 -1.95
CA LEU A 181 -15.62 8.11 -3.27
C LEU A 181 -15.25 9.54 -3.64
N VAL A 182 -16.21 10.46 -3.74
CA VAL A 182 -15.98 11.78 -4.35
C VAL A 182 -15.05 12.65 -3.51
N GLU A 183 -15.41 12.87 -2.24
CA GLU A 183 -14.64 13.72 -1.30
C GLU A 183 -13.27 13.11 -0.96
N ALA A 184 -13.07 11.82 -1.23
CA ALA A 184 -11.78 11.14 -1.04
C ALA A 184 -10.84 11.27 -2.25
N LEU A 185 -11.38 11.60 -3.42
CA LEU A 185 -10.62 11.68 -4.68
C LEU A 185 -10.21 13.10 -5.05
N THR A 186 -10.92 14.12 -4.56
CA THR A 186 -10.65 15.51 -4.93
C THR A 186 -11.15 16.50 -3.88
N ASP A 187 -10.37 17.56 -3.68
CA ASP A 187 -10.77 18.76 -2.95
C ASP A 187 -11.29 19.88 -3.89
N ASP A 188 -11.25 19.66 -5.22
CA ASP A 188 -11.74 20.63 -6.19
C ASP A 188 -13.26 20.50 -6.38
N GLU A 189 -13.98 21.57 -6.04
CA GLU A 189 -15.45 21.59 -6.05
C GLU A 189 -16.04 21.32 -7.44
N ALA A 190 -15.40 21.79 -8.51
CA ALA A 190 -15.90 21.57 -9.87
C ALA A 190 -15.77 20.10 -10.29
N THR A 191 -14.63 19.48 -9.96
CA THR A 191 -14.38 18.05 -10.16
C THR A 191 -15.33 17.22 -9.31
N ALA A 192 -15.52 17.59 -8.04
CA ALA A 192 -16.45 16.92 -7.15
C ALA A 192 -17.89 16.96 -7.68
N ALA A 193 -18.35 18.12 -8.17
CA ALA A 193 -19.66 18.27 -8.79
C ALA A 193 -19.82 17.36 -10.03
N ALA A 194 -18.82 17.33 -10.91
CA ALA A 194 -18.83 16.46 -12.10
C ALA A 194 -18.87 14.96 -11.73
N LEU A 195 -18.11 14.54 -10.71
CA LEU A 195 -18.16 13.17 -10.21
C LEU A 195 -19.54 12.85 -9.61
N MET A 196 -20.15 13.80 -8.90
CA MET A 196 -21.50 13.63 -8.35
C MET A 196 -22.56 13.51 -9.44
N ASP A 197 -22.42 14.16 -10.60
CA ASP A 197 -23.34 13.95 -11.73
C ASP A 197 -23.32 12.49 -12.22
N VAL A 198 -22.14 11.86 -12.23
CA VAL A 198 -21.98 10.44 -12.58
C VAL A 198 -22.56 9.52 -11.49
N VAL A 199 -22.40 9.89 -10.22
CA VAL A 199 -23.04 9.19 -9.09
C VAL A 199 -24.56 9.22 -9.23
N ASN A 200 -25.13 10.41 -9.46
CA ASN A 200 -26.57 10.60 -9.64
C ASN A 200 -27.10 9.85 -10.85
N ALA A 201 -26.36 9.80 -11.97
CA ALA A 201 -26.75 9.00 -13.13
C ALA A 201 -26.73 7.48 -12.86
N SER A 202 -25.95 7.03 -11.86
CA SER A 202 -25.81 5.60 -11.52
C SER A 202 -26.82 5.11 -10.48
N PHE A 203 -27.26 6.00 -9.58
CA PHE A 203 -28.10 5.65 -8.41
C PHE A 203 -29.40 6.46 -8.28
N GLY A 204 -29.57 7.53 -9.07
CA GLY A 204 -30.78 8.35 -9.13
C GLY A 204 -31.86 7.81 -10.07
#